data_AF-A0A8T3XTR9-F1
#
_entry.id   AF-A0A8T3XTR9-F1
#
_cell.length_a   1.000
_cell.length_b   1.000
_cell.length_c   1.000
_cell.angle_alpha   90.00
_cell.angle_beta   90.00
_cell.angle_gamma   90.00
#
_symmetry.space_group_name_H-M   'P 1'
#
loop_
_entity.id
_entity.type
_entity.pdbx_description
1 polymer ?
#
loop_
_entity_poly.entity_id
_entity_poly.type
_entity_poly.pdbx_seq_one_letter_code
_entity_poly.pdbx_strand_id
1 'polypeptide(L)'
;MEKQTTKRSQKGKPLIVLGFVSIAILFLIYARLQNASITPDAIPAIERLALGFYIALLISFGAISYGLYRYHTQKVLEKDGGILSTIAISTYNPRSRKIFALAFVAYGIFFSLTSGTLVYQPEVVFSEHYGATVPSAHITPCCGDPGYMPKFIVYFTEHIGLQIIPINLLLQIIVSYLVGLNAALAVNAISIAKKEGGLSSVGAATGLFIACPTCVGTLLSIFISTSSVLAFTVVLTQLQTLFIAITIPVLFVTPVIMARKLRRPDGSCAVKPNE
;
A
#
# COMPACT_ATOMS: atom_id res chain seq x y z
N MET A 1 -19.55 24.13 -29.17
CA MET A 1 -19.80 23.47 -27.87
C MET A 1 -18.74 22.42 -27.50
N GLU A 2 -17.51 22.53 -28.02
CA GLU A 2 -16.46 21.48 -27.89
C GLU A 2 -15.52 21.67 -26.68
N LYS A 3 -15.43 22.89 -26.13
CA LYS A 3 -14.56 23.23 -25.00
C LYS A 3 -15.11 22.87 -23.61
N GLN A 4 -16.40 22.55 -23.48
CA GLN A 4 -17.01 22.22 -22.17
C GLN A 4 -16.90 20.73 -21.83
N THR A 5 -16.81 19.85 -22.83
CA THR A 5 -16.73 18.39 -22.63
C THR A 5 -15.36 17.95 -22.12
N THR A 6 -14.29 18.62 -22.56
CA THR A 6 -12.91 18.43 -22.09
C THR A 6 -12.69 18.89 -20.64
N LYS A 7 -13.46 19.87 -20.15
CA LYS A 7 -13.31 20.43 -18.79
C LYS A 7 -13.86 19.53 -17.67
N ARG A 8 -14.79 18.62 -17.97
CA ARG A 8 -15.35 17.66 -17.00
C ARG A 8 -14.49 16.38 -16.88
N SER A 9 -13.71 16.08 -17.92
CA SER A 9 -12.86 14.90 -18.10
C SER A 9 -11.57 14.92 -17.26
N GLN A 10 -11.12 16.05 -16.72
CA GLN A 10 -9.84 16.08 -16.00
C GLN A 10 -9.93 15.99 -14.48
N LYS A 11 -11.11 15.93 -13.84
CA LYS A 11 -11.18 16.16 -12.38
C LYS A 11 -10.54 15.07 -11.48
N GLY A 12 -10.31 13.84 -11.96
CA GLY A 12 -9.71 12.77 -11.14
C GLY A 12 -8.19 12.89 -10.95
N LYS A 13 -7.45 13.12 -12.03
CA LYS A 13 -5.97 13.27 -12.02
C LYS A 13 -5.43 14.34 -11.07
N PRO A 14 -5.94 15.59 -11.04
CA PRO A 14 -5.42 16.63 -10.18
C PRO A 14 -5.65 16.31 -8.70
N LEU A 15 -6.71 15.59 -8.34
CA LEU A 15 -6.92 15.14 -6.96
C LEU A 15 -5.85 14.12 -6.52
N ILE A 16 -5.50 13.19 -7.42
CA ILE A 16 -4.43 12.23 -7.17
C ILE A 16 -3.09 12.95 -6.99
N VAL A 17 -2.74 13.86 -7.93
CA VAL A 17 -1.50 14.64 -7.87
C VAL A 17 -1.45 15.50 -6.61
N LEU A 18 -2.53 16.20 -6.29
CA LEU A 18 -2.64 17.02 -5.09
C LEU A 18 -2.39 16.18 -3.84
N GLY A 19 -3.00 14.99 -3.72
CA GLY A 19 -2.78 14.12 -2.57
C GLY A 19 -1.33 13.65 -2.43
N PHE A 20 -0.68 13.22 -3.51
CA PHE A 20 0.74 12.82 -3.45
C PHE A 20 1.66 14.00 -3.12
N VAL A 21 1.41 15.18 -3.70
CA VAL A 21 2.18 16.41 -3.41
C VAL A 21 1.98 16.82 -1.95
N SER A 22 0.75 16.77 -1.43
CA SER A 22 0.46 17.04 -0.02
C SER A 22 1.21 16.10 0.91
N ILE A 23 1.23 14.79 0.61
CA ILE A 23 2.00 13.82 1.40
C ILE A 23 3.49 14.17 1.37
N ALA A 24 4.08 14.42 0.19
CA ALA A 24 5.49 14.80 0.09
C ALA A 24 5.81 16.05 0.91
N ILE A 25 4.96 17.09 0.82
CA ILE A 25 5.11 18.32 1.60
C ILE A 25 5.01 18.04 3.11
N LEU A 26 4.05 17.22 3.55
CA LEU A 26 3.90 16.86 4.97
C LEU A 26 5.16 16.19 5.52
N PHE A 27 5.72 15.21 4.79
CA PHE A 27 6.96 14.54 5.18
C PHE A 27 8.14 15.51 5.18
N LEU A 28 8.24 16.40 4.20
CA LEU A 28 9.31 17.42 4.14
C LEU A 28 9.21 18.42 5.29
N ILE A 29 8.01 18.92 5.60
CA ILE A 29 7.78 19.81 6.75
C ILE A 29 8.24 19.10 8.02
N TYR A 30 7.78 17.87 8.26
CA TYR A 30 8.13 17.14 9.47
C TYR A 30 9.64 16.87 9.60
N ALA A 31 10.28 16.45 8.51
CA ALA A 31 11.73 16.22 8.46
C ALA A 31 12.54 17.49 8.75
N ARG A 32 12.04 18.68 8.36
CA ARG A 32 12.68 19.96 8.66
C ARG A 32 12.55 20.34 10.14
N LEU A 33 11.40 20.08 10.75
CA LEU A 33 11.16 20.37 12.16
C LEU A 33 12.00 19.49 13.10
N GLN A 34 12.33 18.26 12.71
CA GLN A 34 13.18 17.37 13.52
C GLN A 34 14.61 17.87 13.72
N ASN A 35 15.13 18.71 12.81
CA ASN A 35 16.47 19.26 12.90
C ASN A 35 16.56 20.50 13.82
N ALA A 36 15.43 20.99 14.34
CA ALA A 36 15.41 22.08 15.31
C ALA A 36 15.64 21.53 16.72
N SER A 37 16.46 22.22 17.52
CA SER A 37 16.71 21.86 18.93
C SER A 37 15.40 21.87 19.72
N ILE A 38 14.97 20.70 20.19
CA ILE A 38 13.71 20.54 20.93
C ILE A 38 13.90 21.03 22.36
N THR A 39 13.26 22.14 22.71
CA THR A 39 13.13 22.60 24.10
C THR A 39 11.92 21.93 24.77
N PRO A 40 11.94 21.69 26.10
CA PRO A 40 10.82 21.10 26.83
C PRO A 40 9.49 21.86 26.63
N ASP A 41 9.55 23.18 26.48
CA ASP A 41 8.38 24.04 26.26
C ASP A 41 7.73 23.83 24.88
N ALA A 42 8.44 23.23 23.93
CA ALA A 42 7.93 22.98 22.58
C ALA A 42 7.13 21.68 22.48
N ILE A 43 7.24 20.75 23.43
CA ILE A 43 6.58 19.43 23.41
C ILE A 43 5.08 19.50 23.07
N PRO A 44 4.23 20.31 23.76
CA PRO A 44 2.80 20.37 23.45
C PRO A 44 2.50 20.94 22.06
N ALA A 45 3.36 21.82 21.54
CA ALA A 45 3.21 22.35 20.18
C ALA A 45 3.53 21.27 19.13
N ILE A 46 4.56 20.45 19.37
CA ILE A 46 4.96 19.36 18.48
C ILE A 46 3.90 18.23 18.49
N GLU A 47 3.27 17.93 19.63
CA GLU A 47 2.15 16.98 19.68
C GLU A 47 0.95 17.42 18.84
N ARG A 48 0.56 18.70 18.91
CA ARG A 48 -0.52 19.25 18.07
C ARG A 48 -0.16 19.18 16.58
N LEU A 49 1.09 19.47 16.25
CA LEU A 49 1.60 19.34 14.88
C LEU A 49 1.54 17.89 14.41
N ALA A 50 1.91 16.93 15.26
CA ALA A 50 1.86 15.51 14.95
C ALA A 50 0.42 15.02 14.70
N LEU A 51 -0.55 15.48 15.49
CA LEU A 51 -1.97 15.22 15.22
C LEU A 51 -2.40 15.83 13.88
N GLY A 52 -2.04 17.09 13.62
CA GLY A 52 -2.32 17.77 12.36
C GLY A 52 -1.73 17.04 11.15
N PHE A 53 -0.51 16.48 11.29
CA PHE A 53 0.13 15.65 10.28
C PHE A 53 -0.72 14.43 9.93
N TYR A 54 -1.22 13.68 10.93
CA TYR A 54 -2.06 12.50 10.68
C TYR A 54 -3.41 12.85 10.05
N ILE A 55 -4.05 13.95 10.49
CA ILE A 55 -5.30 14.43 9.89
C ILE A 55 -5.08 14.77 8.41
N ALA A 56 -4.04 15.54 8.10
CA ALA A 56 -3.71 15.92 6.73
C ALA A 56 -3.31 14.72 5.86
N LEU A 57 -2.63 13.73 6.45
CA LEU A 57 -2.29 12.46 5.80
C LEU A 57 -3.55 11.68 5.41
N LEU A 58 -4.52 11.56 6.33
CA LEU A 58 -5.81 10.89 6.06
C LEU A 58 -6.62 11.62 4.98
N ILE A 59 -6.67 12.96 5.01
CA ILE A 59 -7.32 13.76 3.97
C ILE A 59 -6.65 13.51 2.61
N SER A 60 -5.32 13.43 2.57
CA SER A 60 -4.57 13.15 1.35
C SER A 60 -4.87 11.75 0.80
N PHE A 61 -4.95 10.72 1.65
CA PHE A 61 -5.41 9.40 1.22
C PHE A 61 -6.85 9.39 0.71
N GLY A 62 -7.75 10.16 1.33
CA GLY A 62 -9.12 10.34 0.86
C GLY A 62 -9.17 10.97 -0.54
N ALA A 63 -8.39 12.02 -0.77
CA ALA A 63 -8.29 12.70 -2.06
C ALA A 63 -7.73 11.76 -3.16
N ILE A 64 -6.68 11.00 -2.86
CA ILE A 64 -6.10 10.00 -3.78
C ILE A 64 -7.14 8.92 -4.10
N SER A 65 -7.80 8.36 -3.09
CA SER A 65 -8.78 7.28 -3.26
C SER A 65 -9.97 7.72 -4.12
N TYR A 66 -10.53 8.90 -3.83
CA TYR A 66 -11.62 9.47 -4.61
C TYR A 66 -11.17 9.85 -6.03
N GLY A 67 -9.97 10.42 -6.18
CA GLY A 67 -9.36 10.74 -7.47
C GLY A 67 -9.16 9.48 -8.33
N LEU A 68 -8.64 8.40 -7.75
CA LEU A 68 -8.48 7.10 -8.40
C LEU A 68 -9.82 6.50 -8.81
N TYR A 69 -10.83 6.53 -7.94
CA TYR A 69 -12.18 6.07 -8.28
C TYR A 69 -12.75 6.80 -9.49
N ARG A 70 -12.69 8.14 -9.48
CA ARG A 70 -13.16 8.99 -10.60
C ARG A 70 -12.37 8.72 -11.88
N TYR A 71 -11.05 8.59 -11.78
CA TYR A 71 -10.18 8.32 -12.92
C TYR A 71 -10.44 6.94 -13.54
N HIS A 72 -10.65 5.94 -12.68
CA HIS A 72 -10.95 4.57 -13.08
C HIS A 72 -12.29 4.48 -13.81
N THR A 73 -13.37 5.04 -13.22
CA THR A 73 -14.70 5.08 -13.86
C THR A 73 -14.66 5.79 -15.21
N GLN A 74 -13.93 6.88 -15.32
CA GLN A 74 -13.77 7.60 -16.58
C GLN A 74 -13.07 6.74 -17.65
N LYS A 75 -12.01 6.02 -17.29
CA LYS A 75 -11.28 5.16 -18.23
C LYS A 75 -12.08 3.96 -18.71
N VAL A 76 -13.06 3.51 -17.93
CA VAL A 76 -14.06 2.51 -18.37
C VAL A 76 -15.02 3.12 -19.41
N LEU A 77 -15.42 4.38 -19.26
CA LEU A 77 -16.37 5.04 -20.14
C LEU A 77 -15.76 5.49 -21.48
N GLU A 78 -14.51 5.98 -21.47
CA GLU A 78 -13.84 6.48 -22.68
C GLU A 78 -13.59 5.38 -23.73
N LYS A 79 -13.40 4.12 -23.30
CA LYS A 79 -13.13 2.95 -24.16
C LYS A 79 -12.08 3.21 -25.25
N ASP A 80 -11.04 3.99 -24.91
CA ASP A 80 -10.02 4.50 -25.85
C ASP A 80 -9.03 3.43 -26.38
N GLY A 81 -9.22 2.15 -26.00
CA GLY A 81 -8.31 1.04 -26.34
C GLY A 81 -6.90 1.16 -25.73
N GLY A 82 -6.68 2.17 -24.89
CA GLY A 82 -5.42 2.41 -24.19
C GLY A 82 -5.20 1.39 -23.08
N ILE A 83 -3.93 1.17 -22.73
CA ILE A 83 -3.52 0.23 -21.67
C ILE A 83 -4.28 0.49 -20.35
N LEU A 84 -4.42 1.77 -19.98
CA LEU A 84 -5.13 2.16 -18.76
C LEU A 84 -6.64 1.90 -18.85
N SER A 85 -7.26 2.03 -20.03
CA SER A 85 -8.67 1.67 -20.24
C SER A 85 -8.86 0.16 -20.18
N THR A 86 -7.95 -0.63 -20.76
CA THR A 86 -7.96 -2.10 -20.64
C THR A 86 -7.87 -2.56 -19.18
N ILE A 87 -6.96 -1.98 -18.39
CA ILE A 87 -6.87 -2.26 -16.95
C ILE A 87 -8.18 -1.90 -16.26
N ALA A 88 -8.71 -0.71 -16.54
CA ALA A 88 -9.93 -0.22 -15.90
C ALA A 88 -11.13 -1.13 -16.20
N ILE A 89 -11.38 -1.45 -17.47
CA ILE A 89 -12.46 -2.34 -17.92
C ILE A 89 -12.32 -3.73 -17.30
N SER A 90 -11.12 -4.30 -17.30
CA SER A 90 -10.86 -5.62 -16.74
C SER A 90 -11.12 -5.68 -15.23
N THR A 91 -10.92 -4.56 -14.52
CA THR A 91 -11.03 -4.50 -13.05
C THR A 91 -12.36 -3.93 -12.54
N TYR A 92 -13.18 -3.34 -13.41
CA TYR A 92 -14.46 -2.70 -13.02
C TYR A 92 -15.59 -3.69 -12.73
N ASN A 93 -15.46 -4.95 -13.13
CA ASN A 93 -16.50 -5.96 -12.93
C ASN A 93 -16.65 -6.36 -11.43
N PRO A 94 -17.86 -6.76 -10.97
CA PRO A 94 -18.13 -6.99 -9.55
C PRO A 94 -17.29 -8.13 -8.95
N ARG A 95 -16.97 -9.16 -9.74
CA ARG A 95 -16.11 -10.27 -9.30
C ARG A 95 -14.68 -9.78 -9.02
N SER A 96 -14.12 -9.02 -9.94
CA SER A 96 -12.78 -8.44 -9.85
C SER A 96 -12.69 -7.43 -8.71
N ARG A 97 -13.73 -6.64 -8.46
CA ARG A 97 -13.80 -5.74 -7.30
C ARG A 97 -13.81 -6.47 -5.96
N LYS A 98 -14.49 -7.62 -5.87
CA LYS A 98 -14.44 -8.49 -4.68
C LYS A 98 -13.04 -9.07 -4.47
N ILE A 99 -12.40 -9.55 -5.54
CA ILE A 99 -11.03 -10.09 -5.47
C ILE A 99 -10.05 -8.99 -5.05
N PHE A 100 -10.16 -7.80 -5.63
CA PHE A 100 -9.37 -6.64 -5.26
C PHE A 100 -9.51 -6.33 -3.76
N ALA A 101 -10.74 -6.23 -3.26
CA ALA A 101 -11.00 -5.90 -1.85
C ALA A 101 -10.46 -6.98 -0.90
N LEU A 102 -10.68 -8.26 -1.22
CA LEU A 102 -10.18 -9.37 -0.43
C LEU A 102 -8.64 -9.37 -0.37
N ALA A 103 -7.99 -9.24 -1.52
CA ALA A 103 -6.53 -9.21 -1.60
C ALA A 103 -5.94 -7.96 -0.91
N PHE A 104 -6.58 -6.79 -1.06
CA PHE A 104 -6.17 -5.55 -0.39
C PHE A 104 -6.21 -5.68 1.14
N VAL A 105 -7.29 -6.21 1.69
CA VAL A 105 -7.46 -6.39 3.15
C VAL A 105 -6.53 -7.47 3.68
N ALA A 106 -6.50 -8.64 3.03
CA ALA A 106 -5.66 -9.76 3.46
C ALA A 106 -4.17 -9.39 3.45
N TYR A 107 -3.72 -8.74 2.37
CA TYR A 107 -2.35 -8.26 2.29
C TYR A 107 -2.08 -7.13 3.29
N GLY A 108 -3.03 -6.23 3.52
CA GLY A 108 -2.89 -5.15 4.50
C GLY A 108 -2.67 -5.66 5.92
N ILE A 109 -3.42 -6.67 6.34
CA ILE A 109 -3.25 -7.32 7.66
C ILE A 109 -1.89 -8.03 7.74
N PHE A 110 -1.51 -8.73 6.67
CA PHE A 110 -0.21 -9.40 6.63
C PHE A 110 0.96 -8.40 6.68
N PHE A 111 0.86 -7.30 5.93
CA PHE A 111 1.86 -6.25 5.91
C PHE A 111 1.95 -5.54 7.25
N SER A 112 0.83 -5.31 7.96
CA SER A 112 0.89 -4.66 9.27
C SER A 112 1.62 -5.51 10.31
N LEU A 113 1.46 -6.84 10.27
CA LEU A 113 2.24 -7.77 11.12
C LEU A 113 3.73 -7.74 10.78
N THR A 114 4.08 -7.81 9.49
CA THR A 114 5.49 -7.91 9.06
C THR A 114 6.25 -6.59 9.12
N SER A 115 5.57 -5.44 8.98
CA SER A 115 6.18 -4.11 9.09
C SER A 115 6.31 -3.61 10.53
N GLY A 116 5.84 -4.40 11.51
CA GLY A 116 5.80 -3.98 12.92
C GLY A 116 4.75 -2.91 13.21
N THR A 117 3.79 -2.69 12.31
CA THR A 117 2.65 -1.81 12.60
C THR A 117 1.68 -2.44 13.58
N LEU A 118 1.47 -3.76 13.50
CA LEU A 118 0.81 -4.54 14.53
C LEU A 118 1.88 -5.33 15.28
N VAL A 119 2.13 -4.96 16.53
CA VAL A 119 3.20 -5.52 17.37
C VAL A 119 2.60 -6.52 18.33
N TYR A 120 3.12 -7.75 18.32
CA TYR A 120 2.82 -8.78 19.30
C TYR A 120 4.12 -9.23 19.98
N GLN A 121 4.27 -8.95 21.28
CA GLN A 121 5.43 -9.32 22.08
C GLN A 121 4.98 -10.14 23.29
N PRO A 122 4.90 -11.48 23.18
CA PRO A 122 4.46 -12.34 24.29
C PRO A 122 5.47 -12.40 25.44
N GLU A 123 6.75 -12.15 25.16
CA GLU A 123 7.83 -12.21 26.16
C GLU A 123 8.03 -10.89 26.92
N VAL A 124 7.36 -9.81 26.49
CA VAL A 124 7.51 -8.47 27.07
C VAL A 124 6.16 -8.03 27.61
N VAL A 125 6.12 -7.64 28.88
CA VAL A 125 4.95 -6.99 29.51
C VAL A 125 5.10 -5.49 29.30
N PHE A 126 4.18 -4.86 28.58
CA PHE A 126 4.31 -3.45 28.22
C PHE A 126 4.27 -2.50 29.41
N SER A 127 3.47 -2.80 30.43
CA SER A 127 3.42 -2.01 31.66
C SER A 127 4.72 -2.07 32.45
N GLU A 128 5.37 -3.22 32.52
CA GLU A 128 6.63 -3.38 33.26
C GLU A 128 7.84 -2.84 32.47
N HIS A 129 7.88 -3.10 31.16
CA HIS A 129 9.07 -2.82 30.36
C HIS A 129 9.09 -1.40 29.77
N TYR A 130 7.91 -0.88 29.40
CA TYR A 130 7.78 0.45 28.81
C TYR A 130 7.12 1.45 29.75
N GLY A 131 6.74 1.04 30.97
CA GLY A 131 6.00 1.89 31.90
C GLY A 131 4.63 2.33 31.37
N ALA A 132 4.09 1.62 30.38
CA ALA A 132 2.87 2.00 29.70
C ALA A 132 1.65 1.62 30.55
N THR A 133 0.69 2.54 30.68
CA THR A 133 -0.62 2.19 31.23
C THR A 133 -1.43 1.46 30.15
N VAL A 134 -1.91 0.25 30.41
CA VAL A 134 -2.71 -0.51 29.43
C VAL A 134 -4.18 -0.46 29.85
N PRO A 135 -5.12 -0.08 28.96
CA PRO A 135 -4.94 0.41 27.59
C PRO A 135 -4.58 1.91 27.56
N SER A 136 -3.72 2.32 26.62
CA SER A 136 -3.41 3.74 26.37
C SER A 136 -3.04 4.01 24.92
N ALA A 137 -3.07 5.30 24.54
CA ALA A 137 -2.63 5.77 23.23
C ALA A 137 -1.77 7.02 23.42
N HIS A 138 -0.57 7.03 22.84
CA HIS A 138 0.38 8.12 22.94
C HIS A 138 1.03 8.40 21.60
N ILE A 139 1.32 9.67 21.36
CA ILE A 139 2.05 10.12 20.17
C ILE A 139 3.48 10.37 20.59
N THR A 140 4.43 9.76 19.89
CA THR A 140 5.85 10.09 20.01
C THR A 140 6.21 11.03 18.86
N PRO A 141 6.28 12.35 19.12
CA PRO A 141 6.37 13.31 18.04
C PRO A 141 7.81 13.53 17.53
N CYS A 142 8.86 12.95 18.14
CA CYS A 142 10.23 13.29 17.75
C CYS A 142 11.23 12.12 17.84
N CYS A 143 12.48 12.43 17.47
CA CYS A 143 13.70 11.62 17.69
C CYS A 143 13.82 10.33 16.88
N GLY A 144 13.56 10.38 15.58
CA GLY A 144 13.81 9.25 14.68
C GLY A 144 14.05 9.70 13.25
N ASP A 145 14.32 8.75 12.36
CA ASP A 145 14.63 9.03 10.97
C ASP A 145 13.47 9.72 10.21
N PRO A 146 13.77 10.51 9.17
CA PRO A 146 12.75 11.12 8.32
C PRO A 146 11.72 10.11 7.81
N GLY A 147 10.45 10.41 8.05
CA GLY A 147 9.32 9.55 7.67
C GLY A 147 8.96 8.44 8.67
N TYR A 148 9.78 8.21 9.68
CA TYR A 148 9.44 7.35 10.81
C TYR A 148 8.75 8.08 11.95
N MET A 149 8.72 9.42 11.91
CA MET A 149 8.05 10.29 12.88
C MET A 149 7.01 11.17 12.18
N PRO A 150 5.95 11.58 12.89
CA PRO A 150 5.58 11.21 14.26
C PRO A 150 5.07 9.78 14.35
N LYS A 151 5.37 9.05 15.44
CA LYS A 151 4.80 7.71 15.67
C LYS A 151 3.55 7.81 16.51
N PHE A 152 2.51 7.06 16.14
CA PHE A 152 1.31 6.91 16.95
C PHE A 152 1.29 5.49 17.53
N ILE A 153 1.32 5.36 18.85
CA ILE A 153 1.42 4.09 19.55
C ILE A 153 0.15 3.88 20.37
N VAL A 154 -0.47 2.72 20.21
CA VAL A 154 -1.63 2.29 20.99
C VAL A 154 -1.29 0.97 21.65
N TYR A 155 -1.45 0.90 22.96
CA TYR A 155 -1.35 -0.32 23.74
C TYR A 155 -2.77 -0.85 23.99
N PHE A 156 -3.12 -1.98 23.38
CA PHE A 156 -4.43 -2.61 23.58
C PHE A 156 -4.42 -3.54 24.79
N THR A 157 -3.38 -4.37 24.89
CA THR A 157 -3.14 -5.31 26.00
C THR A 157 -1.66 -5.27 26.36
N GLU A 158 -1.26 -5.99 27.41
CA GLU A 158 0.14 -6.10 27.87
C GLU A 158 1.11 -6.65 26.82
N HIS A 159 0.60 -7.28 25.75
CA HIS A 159 1.41 -7.95 24.72
C HIS A 159 1.04 -7.54 23.30
N ILE A 160 -0.09 -6.83 23.09
CA ILE A 160 -0.60 -6.43 21.77
C ILE A 160 -0.64 -4.91 21.68
N GLY A 161 0.12 -4.37 20.73
CA GLY A 161 0.20 -2.95 20.45
C GLY A 161 0.04 -2.64 18.96
N LEU A 162 -0.37 -1.41 18.65
CA LEU A 162 -0.40 -0.87 17.31
C LEU A 162 0.56 0.31 17.24
N GLN A 163 1.52 0.25 16.33
CA GLN A 163 2.47 1.32 16.08
C GLN A 163 2.31 1.82 14.64
N ILE A 164 1.66 2.97 14.48
CA ILE A 164 1.52 3.59 13.18
C ILE A 164 2.76 4.45 12.93
N ILE A 165 3.54 4.03 11.95
CA ILE A 165 4.68 4.77 11.41
C ILE A 165 4.25 5.34 10.05
N PRO A 166 4.40 6.65 9.78
CA PRO A 166 3.85 7.26 8.57
C PRO A 166 4.31 6.60 7.27
N ILE A 167 5.61 6.31 7.14
CA ILE A 167 6.15 5.66 5.95
C ILE A 167 5.64 4.22 5.80
N ASN A 168 5.52 3.47 6.90
CA ASN A 168 4.99 2.10 6.86
C ASN A 168 3.51 2.10 6.47
N LEU A 169 2.72 3.05 6.99
CA LEU A 169 1.32 3.21 6.61
C LEU A 169 1.17 3.54 5.11
N LEU A 170 2.01 4.44 4.59
CA LEU A 170 2.04 4.78 3.18
C LEU A 170 2.40 3.56 2.31
N LEU A 171 3.45 2.83 2.67
CA LEU A 171 3.87 1.61 1.99
C LEU A 171 2.80 0.52 2.06
N GLN A 172 2.17 0.33 3.21
CA GLN A 172 1.09 -0.63 3.41
C GLN A 172 -0.05 -0.35 2.42
N ILE A 173 -0.51 0.90 2.33
CA ILE A 173 -1.61 1.27 1.42
C ILE A 173 -1.20 1.07 -0.04
N ILE A 174 -0.01 1.52 -0.45
CA ILE A 174 0.47 1.41 -1.84
C ILE A 174 0.64 -0.05 -2.25
N VAL A 175 1.37 -0.83 -1.46
CA VAL A 175 1.67 -2.23 -1.80
C VAL A 175 0.39 -3.07 -1.76
N SER A 176 -0.48 -2.92 -0.76
CA SER A 176 -1.78 -3.60 -0.73
C SER A 176 -2.65 -3.25 -1.93
N TYR A 177 -2.66 -1.97 -2.36
CA TYR A 177 -3.39 -1.54 -3.55
C TYR A 177 -2.86 -2.22 -4.82
N LEU A 178 -1.54 -2.23 -5.00
CA LEU A 178 -0.91 -2.86 -6.16
C LEU A 178 -1.13 -4.36 -6.18
N VAL A 179 -1.00 -5.04 -5.04
CA VAL A 179 -1.27 -6.48 -4.91
C VAL A 179 -2.74 -6.78 -5.24
N GLY A 180 -3.68 -6.00 -4.69
CA GLY A 180 -5.09 -6.12 -5.01
C GLY A 180 -5.38 -5.94 -6.50
N LEU A 181 -4.76 -4.94 -7.14
CA LEU A 181 -4.91 -4.68 -8.58
C LEU A 181 -4.37 -5.84 -9.43
N ASN A 182 -3.18 -6.34 -9.09
CA ASN A 182 -2.56 -7.46 -9.77
C ASN A 182 -3.38 -8.75 -9.61
N ALA A 183 -3.88 -9.04 -8.41
CA ALA A 183 -4.73 -10.21 -8.15
C ALA A 183 -6.04 -10.14 -8.93
N ALA A 184 -6.70 -8.97 -8.93
CA ALA A 184 -7.91 -8.71 -9.68
C ALA A 184 -7.71 -8.96 -11.20
N LEU A 185 -6.65 -8.41 -11.79
CA LEU A 185 -6.30 -8.61 -13.19
C LEU A 185 -5.94 -10.06 -13.51
N ALA A 186 -5.12 -10.70 -12.67
CA ALA A 186 -4.65 -12.06 -12.86
C ALA A 186 -5.80 -13.06 -12.87
N VAL A 187 -6.69 -12.98 -11.88
CA VAL A 187 -7.84 -13.91 -11.78
C VAL A 187 -8.79 -13.69 -12.95
N ASN A 188 -9.02 -12.44 -13.36
CA ASN A 188 -9.85 -12.17 -14.53
C ASN A 188 -9.23 -12.74 -15.81
N ALA A 189 -7.92 -12.52 -16.02
CA ALA A 189 -7.18 -13.06 -17.17
C ALA A 189 -7.18 -14.59 -17.21
N ILE A 190 -6.93 -15.27 -16.07
CA ILE A 190 -6.96 -16.73 -15.97
C ILE A 190 -8.37 -17.25 -16.26
N SER A 191 -9.41 -16.57 -15.78
CA SER A 191 -10.79 -17.00 -16.03
C SER A 191 -11.18 -16.97 -17.51
N ILE A 192 -10.56 -16.08 -18.29
CA ILE A 192 -10.73 -15.99 -19.75
C ILE A 192 -9.88 -17.05 -20.45
N ALA A 193 -8.60 -17.17 -20.07
CA ALA A 193 -7.69 -18.15 -20.64
C ALA A 193 -8.15 -19.60 -20.43
N LYS A 194 -8.77 -19.91 -19.28
CA LYS A 194 -9.40 -21.22 -19.02
C LYS A 194 -10.60 -21.50 -19.94
N LYS A 195 -11.33 -20.48 -20.39
CA LYS A 195 -12.42 -20.64 -21.36
C LYS A 195 -11.91 -20.89 -22.78
N GLU A 196 -10.72 -20.38 -23.11
CA GLU A 196 -10.10 -20.49 -24.43
C GLU A 196 -9.05 -21.62 -24.52
N GLY A 197 -8.90 -22.46 -23.48
CA GLY A 197 -8.05 -23.66 -23.51
C GLY A 197 -6.53 -23.44 -23.45
N GLY A 198 -6.05 -22.22 -23.21
CA GLY A 198 -4.62 -21.89 -23.16
C GLY A 198 -4.12 -21.59 -21.74
N LEU A 199 -3.30 -22.47 -21.16
CA LEU A 199 -2.74 -22.31 -19.82
C LEU A 199 -1.22 -22.04 -19.87
N SER A 200 -0.70 -21.17 -18.99
CA SER A 200 0.27 -21.60 -17.94
C SER A 200 1.29 -20.52 -17.49
N SER A 201 1.91 -19.73 -18.36
CA SER A 201 3.09 -18.94 -17.92
C SER A 201 2.80 -17.65 -17.15
N VAL A 202 1.67 -16.98 -17.41
CA VAL A 202 1.38 -15.66 -16.80
C VAL A 202 0.83 -15.77 -15.37
N GLY A 203 0.12 -16.86 -15.06
CA GLY A 203 -0.41 -17.09 -13.71
C GLY A 203 0.68 -17.33 -12.65
N ALA A 204 1.75 -18.04 -13.03
CA ALA A 204 2.84 -18.39 -12.12
C ALA A 204 3.68 -17.17 -11.69
N ALA A 205 4.07 -16.31 -12.64
CA ALA A 205 4.85 -15.11 -12.35
C ALA A 205 4.06 -14.11 -11.49
N THR A 206 2.75 -13.98 -11.74
CA THR A 206 1.93 -13.06 -10.95
C THR A 206 1.66 -13.60 -9.56
N GLY A 207 1.45 -14.92 -9.42
CA GLY A 207 1.33 -15.57 -8.11
C GLY A 207 2.55 -15.33 -7.21
N LEU A 208 3.76 -15.39 -7.78
CA LEU A 208 5.01 -15.21 -7.03
C LEU A 208 5.18 -13.81 -6.43
N PHE A 209 4.75 -12.74 -7.12
CA PHE A 209 4.84 -11.36 -6.62
C PHE A 209 3.59 -10.89 -5.86
N ILE A 210 2.42 -11.53 -6.08
CA ILE A 210 1.20 -11.32 -5.28
C ILE A 210 1.33 -11.99 -3.91
N ALA A 211 2.03 -13.13 -3.82
CA ALA A 211 2.18 -13.94 -2.59
C ALA A 211 3.00 -13.29 -1.46
N CYS A 212 3.41 -12.04 -1.67
CA CYS A 212 4.09 -11.16 -0.74
C CYS A 212 5.63 -11.26 -0.74
N PRO A 213 6.33 -10.18 -1.16
CA PRO A 213 7.80 -10.16 -1.15
C PRO A 213 8.40 -10.23 0.25
N THR A 214 7.65 -9.83 1.28
CA THR A 214 8.04 -9.99 2.69
C THR A 214 7.90 -11.45 3.17
N CYS A 215 7.13 -12.29 2.47
CA CYS A 215 6.86 -13.68 2.82
C CYS A 215 8.03 -14.59 2.46
N VAL A 216 8.81 -14.24 1.43
CA VAL A 216 10.07 -14.94 1.13
C VAL A 216 11.03 -14.78 2.31
N GLY A 217 11.10 -13.59 2.92
CA GLY A 217 11.94 -13.33 4.08
C GLY A 217 11.49 -14.08 5.34
N THR A 218 10.19 -14.11 5.65
CA THR A 218 9.68 -14.83 6.82
C THR A 218 9.66 -16.35 6.63
N LEU A 219 9.36 -16.88 5.44
CA LEU A 219 9.49 -18.32 5.16
C LEU A 219 10.94 -18.78 5.27
N LEU A 220 11.91 -18.01 4.74
CA LEU A 220 13.34 -18.32 4.92
C LEU A 220 13.75 -18.33 6.41
N SER A 221 13.14 -17.48 7.24
CA SER A 221 13.39 -17.50 8.69
C SER A 221 12.82 -18.76 9.38
N ILE A 222 11.65 -19.24 8.94
CA ILE A 222 10.99 -20.43 9.50
C ILE A 222 11.68 -21.73 9.06
N PHE A 223 12.26 -21.77 7.85
CA PHE A 223 12.98 -22.94 7.34
C PHE A 223 14.43 -23.07 7.85
N ILE A 224 15.00 -22.04 8.48
CA ILE A 224 16.41 -22.01 8.93
C ILE A 224 16.54 -21.83 10.46
N SER A 225 15.45 -21.66 11.20
CA SER A 225 15.48 -21.42 12.64
C SER A 225 15.62 -22.69 13.49
N THR A 226 16.85 -23.17 13.68
CA THR A 226 17.21 -23.96 14.88
C THR A 226 18.45 -23.48 15.63
N SER A 227 19.20 -22.42 15.25
CA SER A 227 20.40 -22.05 16.05
C SER A 227 20.98 -20.63 15.98
N SER A 228 20.45 -19.64 15.24
CA SER A 228 21.18 -18.35 15.06
C SER A 228 20.27 -17.11 15.03
N VAL A 229 19.69 -16.77 16.19
CA VAL A 229 18.64 -15.73 16.31
C VAL A 229 19.14 -14.28 16.20
N LEU A 230 20.44 -13.99 16.41
CA LEU A 230 20.91 -12.59 16.51
C LEU A 230 21.65 -12.05 15.27
N ALA A 231 22.29 -12.91 14.45
CA ALA A 231 22.97 -12.48 13.22
C ALA A 231 22.05 -12.52 11.98
N PHE A 232 21.03 -13.38 12.01
CA PHE A 232 20.14 -13.61 10.87
C PHE A 232 19.12 -12.47 10.70
N THR A 233 18.75 -11.79 11.78
CA THR A 233 17.80 -10.65 11.75
C THR A 233 18.37 -9.44 11.01
N VAL A 234 19.66 -9.12 11.15
CA VAL A 234 20.30 -7.99 10.43
C VAL A 234 20.42 -8.27 8.93
N VAL A 235 20.69 -9.52 8.53
CA VAL A 235 20.71 -9.91 7.12
C VAL A 235 19.30 -9.89 6.52
N LEU A 236 18.30 -10.35 7.29
CA LEU A 236 16.90 -10.35 6.87
C LEU A 236 16.31 -8.95 6.74
N THR A 237 16.64 -7.99 7.60
CA THR A 237 16.16 -6.60 7.46
C THR A 237 16.70 -5.94 6.19
N GLN A 238 17.97 -6.16 5.87
CA GLN A 238 18.57 -5.69 4.61
C GLN A 238 17.94 -6.37 3.39
N LEU A 239 17.65 -7.67 3.46
CA LEU A 239 16.94 -8.40 2.41
C LEU A 239 15.50 -7.89 2.25
N GLN A 240 14.80 -7.58 3.34
CA GLN A 240 13.44 -7.02 3.31
C GLN A 240 13.39 -5.69 2.55
N THR A 241 14.34 -4.79 2.80
CA THR A 241 14.43 -3.53 2.05
C THR A 241 14.69 -3.77 0.56
N LEU A 242 15.58 -4.72 0.22
CA LEU A 242 15.84 -5.13 -1.16
C LEU A 242 14.59 -5.72 -1.83
N PHE A 243 13.87 -6.60 -1.14
CA PHE A 243 12.64 -7.21 -1.63
C PHE A 243 11.55 -6.17 -1.86
N ILE A 244 11.38 -5.19 -0.97
CA ILE A 244 10.43 -4.08 -1.17
C ILE A 244 10.86 -3.23 -2.37
N ALA A 245 12.15 -2.91 -2.47
CA ALA A 245 12.72 -2.09 -3.55
C ALA A 245 12.56 -2.73 -4.93
N ILE A 246 12.69 -4.06 -5.04
CA ILE A 246 12.47 -4.79 -6.30
C ILE A 246 10.97 -4.98 -6.57
N THR A 247 10.19 -5.28 -5.54
CA THR A 247 8.80 -5.70 -5.75
C THR A 247 7.86 -4.56 -6.08
N ILE A 248 8.08 -3.36 -5.53
CA ILE A 248 7.26 -2.20 -5.90
C ILE A 248 7.31 -1.94 -7.42
N PRO A 249 8.50 -1.83 -8.06
CA PRO A 249 8.60 -1.73 -9.52
C PRO A 249 7.90 -2.87 -10.27
N VAL A 250 8.11 -4.12 -9.84
CA VAL A 250 7.49 -5.29 -10.48
C VAL A 250 5.95 -5.21 -10.39
N LEU A 251 5.41 -4.87 -9.23
CA LEU A 251 3.97 -4.71 -9.01
C LEU A 251 3.37 -3.55 -9.80
N PHE A 252 4.15 -2.51 -10.13
CA PHE A 252 3.73 -1.43 -11.03
C PHE A 252 3.75 -1.84 -12.50
N VAL A 253 4.75 -2.63 -12.92
CA VAL A 253 4.92 -3.06 -14.33
C VAL A 253 3.95 -4.20 -14.70
N THR A 254 3.63 -5.08 -13.76
CA THR A 254 2.81 -6.28 -14.01
C THR A 254 1.42 -5.99 -14.58
N PRO A 255 0.65 -5.00 -14.07
CA PRO A 255 -0.64 -4.61 -14.66
C PRO A 255 -0.52 -4.16 -16.11
N VAL A 256 0.58 -3.48 -16.45
CA VAL A 256 0.85 -3.00 -17.82
C VAL A 256 1.14 -4.18 -18.75
N ILE A 257 1.96 -5.14 -18.33
CA ILE A 257 2.25 -6.36 -19.09
C ILE A 257 0.96 -7.17 -19.30
N MET A 258 0.16 -7.35 -18.25
CA MET A 258 -1.12 -8.07 -18.34
C MET A 258 -2.10 -7.39 -19.29
N ALA A 259 -2.25 -6.08 -19.20
CA ALA A 259 -3.14 -5.33 -20.06
C ALA A 259 -2.74 -5.44 -21.53
N ARG A 260 -1.44 -5.45 -21.85
CA ARG A 260 -0.96 -5.70 -23.22
C ARG A 260 -1.35 -7.09 -23.72
N LYS A 261 -1.32 -8.12 -22.86
CA LYS A 261 -1.74 -9.48 -23.23
C LYS A 261 -3.27 -9.64 -23.36
N LEU A 262 -4.04 -8.84 -22.62
CA LEU A 262 -5.51 -8.83 -22.70
C LEU A 262 -6.04 -7.99 -23.88
N ARG A 263 -5.17 -7.24 -24.56
CA ARG A 263 -5.52 -6.43 -25.71
C ARG A 263 -5.42 -7.27 -26.99
N ARG A 264 -6.46 -7.22 -27.80
CA ARG A 264 -6.51 -7.87 -29.12
C ARG A 264 -5.76 -7.01 -30.17
N PRO A 265 -5.35 -7.60 -31.31
CA PRO A 265 -4.67 -6.87 -32.39
C PRO A 265 -5.48 -5.68 -32.93
N ASP A 266 -6.81 -5.75 -32.86
CA ASP A 266 -7.75 -4.70 -33.24
C ASP A 266 -7.83 -3.54 -32.22
N GLY A 267 -7.06 -3.59 -31.13
CA GLY A 267 -7.07 -2.59 -30.07
C GLY A 267 -8.21 -2.76 -29.05
N SER A 268 -9.10 -3.74 -29.25
CA SER A 268 -10.18 -4.03 -28.32
C SER A 268 -9.70 -4.82 -27.11
N CYS A 269 -10.43 -4.71 -26.01
CA CYS A 269 -10.18 -5.53 -24.81
C CYS A 269 -10.81 -6.92 -25.02
N ALA A 270 -10.06 -7.99 -24.73
CA ALA A 270 -10.62 -9.35 -24.71
C ALA A 270 -11.72 -9.52 -23.64
N VAL A 271 -11.72 -8.64 -22.62
CA VAL A 271 -12.78 -8.55 -21.62
C VAL A 271 -13.91 -7.68 -22.16
N LYS A 272 -15.07 -8.27 -22.42
CA LYS A 272 -16.30 -7.49 -22.66
C LYS A 272 -16.74 -6.87 -21.32
N PRO A 273 -17.01 -5.55 -21.24
CA PRO A 273 -17.69 -4.99 -20.08
C PRO A 273 -19.08 -5.65 -19.99
N ASN A 274 -19.41 -6.22 -18.83
CA ASN A 274 -20.76 -6.70 -18.59
C ASN A 274 -21.72 -5.50 -18.65
N GLU A 275 -22.76 -5.61 -19.48
CA GLU A 275 -23.95 -4.75 -19.41
C GLU A 275 -24.66 -4.91 -18.06
#